data_AF-A0A5E7J9T7-F1
#
_entry.id   AF-A0A5E7J9T7-F1
#
_cell.length_a   1.000
_cell.length_b   1.000
_cell.length_c   1.000
_cell.angle_alpha   90.00
_cell.angle_beta   90.00
_cell.angle_gamma   90.00
#
_symmetry.space_group_name_H-M   'P 1'
#
loop_
_entity.id
_entity.type
_entity.pdbx_description
1 polymer ?
#
loop_
_entity_poly.entity_id
_entity_poly.type
_entity_poly.pdbx_seq_one_letter_code
_entity_poly.pdbx_strand_id
1 'polypeptide(L)'
;MGVNQHIKIGTGQFIDAGQEIHLSSGMKVVMEAGAELTLIGGGSFIKIDAGGVTMSGPVINMNSGGSPGSGTGAAPLLPGVVKQADADKAGKVLVPPMTNPFVRKSVQGLPLVPICGKQANGACSREVCPCLNG
;
A
#
# COMPACT_ATOMS: atom_id res chain seq x y z
N MET A 1 18.02 9.10 10.49
CA MET A 1 17.63 8.79 11.88
C MET A 1 16.12 8.92 11.96
N GLY A 2 15.40 7.86 12.36
CA GLY A 2 13.99 7.99 12.71
C GLY A 2 13.89 8.72 14.05
N VAL A 3 13.06 9.77 14.13
CA VAL A 3 12.94 10.58 15.35
C VAL A 3 11.90 9.97 16.29
N ASN A 4 10.75 9.54 15.75
CA ASN A 4 9.65 8.97 16.52
C ASN A 4 9.00 7.81 15.77
N GLN A 5 8.56 6.79 16.52
CA GLN A 5 7.69 5.72 16.02
C GLN A 5 6.42 5.70 16.87
N HIS A 6 5.26 5.86 16.23
CA HIS A 6 3.95 5.77 16.88
C HIS A 6 3.22 4.53 16.36
N ILE A 7 2.74 3.69 17.29
CA ILE A 7 1.97 2.49 16.97
C ILE A 7 0.65 2.58 17.73
N LYS A 8 -0.48 2.53 17.03
CA LYS A 8 -1.82 2.47 17.61
C LYS A 8 -2.53 1.21 17.12
N ILE A 9 -2.96 0.36 18.04
CA ILE A 9 -3.58 -0.92 17.75
C ILE A 9 -4.98 -0.94 18.37
N GLY A 10 -5.97 -1.43 17.63
CA GLY A 10 -7.37 -1.41 18.05
C GLY A 10 -7.77 -2.52 19.01
N THR A 11 -7.25 -3.74 18.82
CA THR A 11 -7.74 -4.93 19.53
C THR A 11 -6.65 -5.66 20.31
N GLY A 12 -5.52 -5.98 19.68
CA GLY A 12 -4.45 -6.72 20.34
C GLY A 12 -3.14 -6.71 19.57
N GLN A 13 -2.05 -6.74 20.31
CA GLN A 13 -0.70 -6.90 19.80
C GLN A 13 -0.15 -8.23 20.28
N PHE A 14 0.24 -9.09 19.34
CA PHE A 14 0.82 -10.39 19.62
C PHE A 14 2.21 -10.43 18.99
N ILE A 15 3.22 -10.76 19.77
CA ILE A 15 4.60 -10.90 19.30
C ILE A 15 5.09 -12.26 19.75
N ASP A 16 5.44 -13.10 18.79
CA ASP A 16 6.09 -14.39 19.00
C ASP A 16 7.48 -14.35 18.36
N ALA A 17 8.50 -14.76 19.10
CA ALA A 17 9.89 -14.72 18.65
C ALA A 17 10.57 -16.04 18.97
N GLY A 18 11.30 -16.59 17.99
CA GLY A 18 11.93 -17.91 18.15
C GLY A 18 13.08 -17.95 19.15
N GLN A 19 13.68 -16.81 19.49
CA GLN A 19 14.81 -16.74 20.44
C GLN A 19 14.64 -15.64 21.47
N GLU A 20 14.38 -14.41 21.03
CA GLU A 20 14.43 -13.26 21.93
C GLU A 20 13.56 -12.09 21.45
N ILE A 21 12.94 -11.39 22.40
CA ILE A 21 12.44 -10.02 22.24
C ILE A 21 13.20 -9.16 23.25
N HIS A 22 14.11 -8.29 22.78
CA HIS A 22 14.87 -7.38 23.64
C HIS A 22 14.35 -5.95 23.52
N LEU A 23 13.77 -5.43 24.61
CA LEU A 23 13.33 -4.04 24.72
C LEU A 23 14.36 -3.24 25.53
N SER A 24 15.11 -2.38 24.86
CA SER A 24 16.14 -1.53 25.46
C SER A 24 15.86 -0.05 25.22
N SER A 25 16.08 0.78 26.24
CA SER A 25 15.97 2.24 26.16
C SER A 25 17.15 2.88 26.88
N GLY A 26 17.69 3.96 26.30
CA GLY A 26 18.82 4.67 26.88
C GLY A 26 18.53 5.38 28.20
N MET A 27 17.26 5.75 28.47
CA MET A 27 16.89 6.47 29.69
C MET A 27 15.69 5.86 30.43
N LYS A 28 14.58 5.60 29.73
CA LYS A 28 13.31 5.22 30.36
C LYS A 28 12.48 4.30 29.46
N VAL A 29 11.85 3.30 30.07
CA VAL A 29 10.73 2.55 29.49
C VAL A 29 9.53 2.77 30.42
N VAL A 30 8.35 3.02 29.85
CA VAL A 30 7.08 3.09 30.57
C VAL A 30 6.14 2.07 29.96
N MET A 31 5.60 1.19 30.79
CA MET A 31 4.57 0.22 30.41
C MET A 31 3.36 0.47 31.30
N GLU A 32 2.23 0.79 30.68
CA GLU A 32 0.97 1.06 31.37
C GLU A 32 -0.06 0.02 30.96
N ALA A 33 -0.76 -0.54 31.95
CA ALA A 33 -1.84 -1.47 31.74
C ALA A 33 -3.06 -1.01 32.56
N GLY A 34 -4.26 -1.16 32.00
CA GLY A 34 -5.50 -0.74 32.67
C GLY A 34 -5.98 -1.72 33.73
N ALA A 35 -6.11 -3.00 33.36
CA ALA A 35 -6.67 -4.03 34.24
C ALA A 35 -5.59 -4.88 34.92
N GLU A 36 -4.60 -5.35 34.14
CA GLU A 36 -3.56 -6.24 34.64
C GLU A 36 -2.27 -6.13 33.82
N LEU A 37 -1.12 -6.17 34.49
CA LEU A 37 0.20 -6.43 33.88
C LEU A 37 0.80 -7.70 34.50
N THR A 38 1.20 -8.66 33.66
CA THR A 38 1.75 -9.93 34.11
C THR A 38 3.07 -10.25 33.40
N LEU A 39 4.10 -10.60 34.17
CA LEU A 39 5.42 -11.05 33.71
C LEU A 39 5.63 -12.49 34.20
N ILE A 40 6.02 -13.40 33.31
CA ILE A 40 6.18 -14.84 33.63
C ILE A 40 7.53 -15.33 33.11
N GLY A 41 8.25 -16.12 33.91
CA GLY A 41 9.50 -16.75 33.50
C GLY A 41 10.09 -17.64 34.60
N GLY A 42 10.79 -18.72 34.22
CA GLY A 42 11.50 -19.59 35.17
C GLY A 42 10.61 -20.18 36.28
N GLY A 43 9.34 -20.47 35.98
CA GLY A 43 8.36 -20.94 36.98
C GLY A 43 7.91 -19.88 37.98
N SER A 44 8.22 -18.61 37.74
CA SER A 44 7.84 -17.47 38.58
C SER A 44 6.96 -16.50 37.79
N PHE A 45 6.18 -15.70 38.51
CA PHE A 45 5.43 -14.58 37.91
C PHE A 45 5.38 -13.34 38.82
N ILE A 46 5.17 -12.19 38.17
CA ILE A 46 4.82 -10.92 38.80
C ILE A 46 3.52 -10.45 38.15
N LYS A 47 2.54 -10.08 38.96
CA LYS A 47 1.22 -9.64 38.52
C LYS A 47 0.83 -8.34 39.22
N ILE A 48 0.37 -7.37 38.45
CA ILE A 48 -0.11 -6.08 38.94
C ILE A 48 -1.55 -5.93 38.48
N ASP A 49 -2.48 -5.87 39.43
CA ASP A 49 -3.91 -5.71 39.18
C ASP A 49 -4.57 -4.80 40.24
N ALA A 50 -5.90 -4.75 40.26
CA ALA A 50 -6.65 -3.95 41.23
C ALA A 50 -6.42 -4.33 42.71
N GLY A 51 -5.94 -5.55 42.98
CA GLY A 51 -5.56 -6.02 44.31
C GLY A 51 -4.12 -5.65 44.73
N GLY A 52 -3.33 -5.08 43.82
CA GLY A 52 -1.95 -4.64 44.07
C GLY A 52 -0.91 -5.46 43.31
N VAL A 53 0.27 -5.61 43.91
CA VAL A 53 1.41 -6.34 43.32
C VAL A 53 1.53 -7.71 43.96
N THR A 54 1.40 -8.77 43.16
CA THR A 54 1.59 -10.16 43.57
C THR A 54 2.85 -10.73 42.92
N MET A 55 3.68 -11.43 43.69
CA MET A 55 4.89 -12.11 43.21
C MET A 55 4.87 -13.56 43.71
N SER A 56 5.17 -14.53 42.84
CA SER A 56 5.22 -15.95 43.20
C SER A 56 6.31 -16.68 42.43
N GLY A 57 7.03 -17.59 43.09
CA GLY A 57 8.10 -18.39 42.50
C GLY A 57 8.85 -19.22 43.56
N PRO A 58 9.75 -20.14 43.15
CA PRO A 58 10.51 -20.99 44.08
C PRO A 58 11.41 -20.21 45.03
N VAL A 59 12.02 -19.12 44.53
CA VAL A 59 12.87 -18.20 45.30
C VAL A 59 12.61 -16.78 44.81
N ILE A 60 12.33 -15.85 45.74
CA ILE A 60 12.17 -14.43 45.45
C ILE A 60 13.26 -13.66 46.19
N ASN A 61 14.22 -13.12 45.45
CA ASN A 61 15.31 -12.31 46.00
C ASN A 61 14.92 -10.82 45.96
N MET A 62 14.61 -10.23 47.12
CA MET A 62 14.40 -8.79 47.26
C MET A 62 15.64 -8.14 47.86
N ASN A 63 16.25 -7.19 47.15
CA ASN A 63 17.47 -6.48 47.57
C ASN A 63 18.68 -7.39 47.88
N SER A 64 18.68 -8.63 47.39
CA SER A 64 19.65 -9.67 47.80
C SER A 64 20.71 -10.00 46.74
N GLY A 65 20.98 -9.07 45.81
CA GLY A 65 21.95 -9.26 44.72
C GLY A 65 21.40 -9.99 43.48
N GLY A 66 22.25 -10.17 42.47
CA GLY A 66 21.93 -10.73 41.16
C GLY A 66 22.67 -10.00 40.02
N SER A 67 22.69 -10.59 38.83
CA SER A 67 23.15 -9.90 37.60
C SER A 67 21.99 -9.85 36.61
N PRO A 68 21.76 -8.70 35.94
CA PRO A 68 20.73 -8.62 34.92
C PRO A 68 21.07 -9.54 33.74
N GLY A 69 20.04 -10.00 33.04
CA GLY A 69 20.22 -10.61 31.73
C GLY A 69 20.80 -9.61 30.73
N SER A 70 21.46 -10.13 29.69
CA SER A 70 21.87 -9.33 28.53
C SER A 70 20.99 -9.70 27.35
N GLY A 71 20.71 -8.73 26.48
CA GLY A 71 19.91 -8.97 25.28
C GLY A 71 20.54 -8.40 24.02
N THR A 72 20.11 -8.92 22.87
CA THR A 72 20.66 -8.54 21.57
C THR A 72 20.26 -7.13 21.15
N GLY A 73 21.23 -6.30 20.74
CA GLY A 73 20.95 -4.93 20.29
C GLY A 73 20.15 -4.90 18.99
N ALA A 74 19.23 -3.94 18.86
CA ALA A 74 18.52 -3.72 17.61
C ALA A 74 19.50 -3.25 16.51
N ALA A 75 19.61 -4.01 15.44
CA ALA A 75 20.46 -3.71 14.28
C ALA A 75 19.64 -3.72 12.98
N PRO A 76 18.71 -2.75 12.79
CA PRO A 76 17.92 -2.68 11.56
C PRO A 76 18.82 -2.39 10.35
N LEU A 77 18.56 -3.09 9.24
CA LEU A 77 19.19 -2.78 7.96
C LEU A 77 18.73 -1.39 7.50
N LEU A 78 19.69 -0.58 7.07
CA LEU A 78 19.39 0.71 6.46
C LEU A 78 18.71 0.48 5.10
N PRO A 79 17.73 1.32 4.71
CA PRO A 79 17.18 1.27 3.37
C PRO A 79 18.32 1.45 2.36
N GLY A 80 18.41 0.52 1.41
CA GLY A 80 19.37 0.60 0.31
C GLY A 80 19.04 1.74 -0.65
N VAL A 81 19.92 1.94 -1.64
CA VAL A 81 19.67 2.90 -2.72
C VAL A 81 18.38 2.53 -3.44
N VAL A 82 17.45 3.49 -3.53
CA VAL A 82 16.20 3.30 -4.27
C VAL A 82 16.52 3.00 -5.73
N LYS A 83 15.86 1.99 -6.30
CA LYS A 83 15.90 1.80 -7.75
C LYS A 83 15.08 2.91 -8.41
N GLN A 84 15.51 3.35 -9.58
CA GLN A 84 14.76 4.32 -10.38
C GLN A 84 13.38 3.74 -10.69
N ALA A 85 12.33 4.56 -10.55
CA ALA A 85 10.97 4.15 -10.90
C ALA A 85 10.95 3.64 -12.35
N ASP A 86 10.14 2.61 -12.61
CA ASP A 86 9.94 2.12 -13.97
C ASP A 86 9.49 3.28 -14.86
N ALA A 87 10.18 3.46 -15.99
CA ALA A 87 9.82 4.46 -16.98
C ALA A 87 8.57 3.97 -17.71
N ASP A 88 7.40 4.34 -17.18
CA ASP A 88 6.14 4.05 -17.86
C ASP A 88 5.99 4.94 -19.10
N LYS A 89 5.44 4.38 -20.17
CA LYS A 89 5.14 5.13 -21.40
C LYS A 89 3.74 5.71 -21.28
N ALA A 90 3.63 7.04 -21.43
CA ALA A 90 2.34 7.71 -21.50
C ALA A 90 1.41 7.02 -22.51
N GLY A 91 0.17 6.77 -22.09
CA GLY A 91 -0.87 6.23 -22.97
C GLY A 91 -1.08 7.12 -24.20
N LYS A 92 -1.58 6.52 -25.30
CA LYS A 92 -1.86 7.27 -26.53
C LYS A 92 -2.93 8.32 -26.27
N VAL A 93 -2.69 9.55 -26.75
CA VAL A 93 -3.69 10.62 -26.75
C VAL A 93 -4.93 10.11 -27.51
N LEU A 94 -6.07 10.13 -26.83
CA LEU A 94 -7.34 9.83 -27.49
C LEU A 94 -7.56 10.88 -28.57
N VAL A 95 -7.68 10.44 -29.83
CA VAL A 95 -8.10 11.32 -30.92
C VAL A 95 -9.42 11.96 -30.52
N PRO A 96 -9.55 13.30 -30.55
CA PRO A 96 -10.81 13.94 -30.18
C PRO A 96 -11.92 13.37 -31.05
N PRO A 97 -13.11 13.09 -30.49
CA PRO A 97 -14.24 12.67 -31.29
C PRO A 97 -14.52 13.80 -32.30
N MET A 98 -14.15 13.61 -33.56
CA MET A 98 -14.55 14.51 -34.64
C MET A 98 -16.07 14.43 -34.72
N THR A 99 -16.80 15.34 -34.08
CA THR A 99 -18.27 15.36 -34.11
C THR A 99 -18.78 15.84 -35.46
N ASN A 100 -17.93 16.53 -36.23
CA ASN A 100 -18.27 17.01 -37.56
C ASN A 100 -18.13 15.89 -38.61
N PRO A 101 -19.24 15.41 -39.21
CA PRO A 101 -19.21 14.35 -40.21
C PRO A 101 -18.46 14.73 -41.49
N PHE A 102 -18.37 16.02 -41.83
CA PHE A 102 -17.60 16.51 -42.99
C PHE A 102 -16.10 16.31 -42.78
N VAL A 103 -15.60 16.65 -41.59
CA VAL A 103 -14.17 16.50 -41.25
C VAL A 103 -13.79 15.03 -41.17
N ARG A 104 -14.70 14.17 -40.68
CA ARG A 104 -14.49 12.71 -40.71
C ARG A 104 -14.34 12.17 -42.13
N LYS A 105 -15.28 12.51 -43.02
CA LYS A 105 -15.25 12.03 -44.41
C LYS A 105 -14.04 12.56 -45.17
N SER A 106 -13.63 13.82 -44.95
CA SER A 106 -12.44 14.38 -45.60
C SER A 106 -11.13 13.72 -45.14
N VAL A 107 -10.96 13.46 -43.84
CA VAL A 107 -9.76 12.80 -43.30
C VAL A 107 -9.68 11.33 -43.74
N GLN A 108 -10.82 10.70 -43.98
CA GLN A 108 -10.91 9.32 -44.47
C GLN A 108 -10.85 9.20 -46.00
N GLY A 109 -10.76 10.32 -46.73
CA GLY A 109 -10.72 10.32 -48.20
C GLY A 109 -12.05 9.93 -48.87
N LEU A 110 -13.17 10.00 -48.15
CA LEU A 110 -14.51 9.73 -48.71
C LEU A 110 -15.11 10.99 -49.36
N PRO A 111 -15.86 10.84 -50.47
CA PRO A 111 -16.51 11.96 -51.13
C PRO A 111 -17.54 12.63 -50.22
N LEU A 112 -17.52 13.97 -50.21
CA LEU A 112 -18.36 14.81 -49.36
C LEU A 112 -19.81 14.93 -49.85
N VAL A 113 -20.09 14.49 -51.08
CA VAL A 113 -21.39 14.53 -51.74
C VAL A 113 -21.72 13.16 -52.38
N PRO A 114 -23.00 12.79 -52.51
CA PRO A 114 -23.40 11.50 -53.09
C PRO A 114 -23.00 11.42 -54.57
N ILE A 115 -22.32 10.34 -54.97
CA ILE A 115 -22.02 10.06 -56.38
C ILE A 115 -23.18 9.21 -56.92
N CYS A 116 -24.00 9.75 -57.82
CA CYS A 116 -25.15 9.04 -58.35
C CYS A 116 -24.94 8.63 -59.82
N GLY A 117 -25.12 7.32 -60.08
CA GLY A 117 -25.28 6.67 -61.39
C GLY A 117 -24.28 6.95 -62.50
N LYS A 118 -23.20 7.70 -62.22
CA LYS A 118 -22.13 7.97 -63.17
C LYS A 118 -21.23 6.76 -63.33
N GLN A 119 -21.17 6.24 -64.55
CA GLN A 119 -20.13 5.33 -64.97
C GLN A 119 -18.79 6.09 -65.02
N ALA A 120 -17.66 5.38 -64.97
CA ALA A 120 -16.32 5.98 -64.93
C ALA A 120 -15.98 6.92 -66.11
N ASN A 121 -16.75 6.87 -67.19
CA ASN A 121 -16.67 7.76 -68.36
C ASN A 121 -17.57 9.01 -68.28
N GLY A 122 -18.27 9.23 -67.15
CA GLY A 122 -19.10 10.42 -66.90
C GLY A 122 -20.53 10.35 -67.45
N ALA A 123 -20.92 9.27 -68.14
CA ALA A 123 -22.27 9.08 -68.66
C ALA A 123 -23.19 8.37 -67.65
N CYS A 124 -24.47 8.74 -67.66
CA CYS A 124 -25.54 8.04 -66.94
C CYS A 124 -26.34 7.17 -67.92
N SER A 125 -26.66 5.94 -67.52
CA SER A 125 -27.30 4.97 -68.42
C SER A 125 -28.83 5.08 -68.54
N ARG A 126 -29.49 6.00 -67.79
CA ARG A 126 -30.96 6.22 -67.86
C ARG A 126 -31.38 7.68 -67.61
N GLU A 127 -32.56 8.04 -68.14
CA GLU A 127 -33.13 9.41 -68.15
C GLU A 127 -33.52 9.97 -66.77
N VAL A 128 -33.69 9.14 -65.72
CA VAL A 128 -33.84 9.62 -64.33
C VAL A 128 -32.84 8.87 -63.44
N CYS A 129 -32.00 9.63 -62.75
CA CYS A 129 -30.88 9.10 -61.97
C CYS A 129 -31.01 9.51 -60.49
N PRO A 130 -31.82 8.81 -59.68
CA PRO A 130 -32.00 9.19 -58.29
C PRO A 130 -30.86 8.70 -57.40
N CYS A 131 -30.32 9.61 -56.59
CA CYS A 131 -29.33 9.29 -55.56
C CYS A 131 -29.98 8.45 -54.47
N LEU A 132 -29.46 7.26 -54.16
CA LEU A 132 -29.83 6.58 -52.93
C LEU A 132 -29.04 7.20 -51.77
N ASN A 133 -29.76 7.72 -50.78
CA ASN A 133 -29.19 8.29 -49.56
C ASN A 133 -28.46 7.20 -48.75
N GLY A 134 -27.22 7.49 -48.38
CA GLY A 134 -26.39 6.72 -47.45
C GLY A 134 -25.01 7.34 -47.29
#